data_AF-A0A2E0J7E0-F1
#
_entry.id   AF-A0A2E0J7E0-F1
#
_cell.length_a   1.000
_cell.length_b   1.000
_cell.length_c   1.000
_cell.angle_alpha   90.00
_cell.angle_beta   90.00
_cell.angle_gamma   90.00
#
_symmetry.space_group_name_H-M   'P 1'
#
loop_
_entity.id
_entity.type
_entity.pdbx_description
1 polymer ?
#
loop_
_entity_poly.entity_id
_entity_poly.type
_entity_poly.pdbx_seq_one_letter_code
_entity_poly.pdbx_strand_id
1 'polypeptide(L)'
;MTSDNEQNPRRRGLDQPAASEAPADSESVASEDEAFALKSRKAAKDNSDLPDIVDLVLAMDEESPSPSPPTSGDPLVETARNYARAARSEATQRAYAADWRHFASWCRRSGYSPLPADPRVVGLYLSACASSNPRPTVSTLERRLSGLSQSYSQRGDRLDRKDPHITEVFAGIRRRHGRPPVQKEALLAEDILTMIETLSNDLRGLRDRAILLVGFAGGLRRSEIVGLDTGPDQTEDGSGWVEIFDKGALITLRGKTGWREVEIGRGSADRSCPVEALKTWMRLGRIAHGPLFRRIRGQSAVEESRLNDRHIARLVKRAAFDAGLRADLPEKEREKLFSGHSLRAGLASSAEVDERFVQKQLGHTSAEMTRRYQRRRDRFRVNLTRASGL
;
A
#
# COMPACT_ATOMS: atom_id res chain seq x y z
N MET A 1 -59.83 -32.98 -38.29
CA MET A 1 -59.98 -32.60 -36.88
C MET A 1 -59.07 -31.38 -36.66
N THR A 2 -59.43 -30.21 -37.21
CA THR A 2 -60.42 -29.21 -36.69
C THR A 2 -59.79 -28.29 -35.63
N SER A 3 -59.66 -26.98 -35.84
CA SER A 3 -59.87 -26.21 -37.08
C SER A 3 -59.14 -24.85 -37.06
N ASP A 4 -58.97 -24.32 -38.27
CA ASP A 4 -58.86 -22.93 -38.78
C ASP A 4 -58.81 -21.75 -37.77
N ASN A 5 -57.95 -20.73 -37.87
CA ASN A 5 -57.43 -19.90 -38.99
C ASN A 5 -58.35 -18.75 -39.46
N GLU A 6 -58.23 -17.57 -38.85
CA GLU A 6 -58.64 -16.24 -39.37
C GLU A 6 -57.96 -15.10 -38.56
N GLN A 7 -57.83 -13.84 -39.02
CA GLN A 7 -57.47 -13.31 -40.36
C GLN A 7 -57.00 -11.84 -40.25
N ASN A 8 -56.53 -11.23 -41.35
CA ASN A 8 -55.98 -9.86 -41.40
C ASN A 8 -56.63 -9.01 -42.51
N PRO A 9 -57.19 -7.82 -42.22
CA PRO A 9 -57.60 -6.84 -43.24
C PRO A 9 -56.59 -5.67 -43.42
N ARG A 10 -56.39 -5.26 -44.68
CA ARG A 10 -55.56 -4.10 -45.09
C ARG A 10 -56.41 -3.06 -45.86
N ARG A 11 -55.87 -1.82 -46.01
CA ARG A 11 -56.27 -0.73 -46.97
C ARG A 11 -57.55 0.05 -46.59
N ARG A 12 -57.80 1.31 -47.02
CA ARG A 12 -57.06 2.32 -47.83
C ARG A 12 -57.61 3.74 -47.50
N GLY A 13 -56.80 4.80 -47.49
CA GLY A 13 -56.79 5.89 -48.50
C GLY A 13 -56.41 7.24 -47.82
N LEU A 14 -55.55 8.09 -48.42
CA LEU A 14 -55.87 9.31 -49.22
C LEU A 14 -56.45 10.46 -48.35
N ASP A 15 -55.91 11.70 -48.29
CA ASP A 15 -55.29 12.57 -49.33
C ASP A 15 -54.16 13.54 -48.85
N GLN A 16 -53.61 14.32 -49.80
CA GLN A 16 -52.64 15.45 -49.73
C GLN A 16 -52.95 16.46 -50.88
N PRO A 17 -52.30 17.65 -51.05
CA PRO A 17 -51.16 18.28 -50.34
C PRO A 17 -51.62 19.46 -49.44
N ALA A 18 -51.20 20.75 -49.41
CA ALA A 18 -50.22 21.65 -50.08
C ALA A 18 -50.14 22.98 -49.26
N ALA A 19 -49.26 23.99 -49.45
CA ALA A 19 -47.92 24.16 -50.06
C ALA A 19 -47.40 25.62 -49.74
N SER A 20 -46.17 25.97 -50.17
CA SER A 20 -45.53 27.33 -50.31
C SER A 20 -45.38 28.24 -49.06
N GLU A 21 -44.52 29.27 -48.98
CA GLU A 21 -43.10 29.51 -49.43
C GLU A 21 -42.48 30.69 -48.62
N ALA A 22 -41.17 30.97 -48.79
CA ALA A 22 -40.45 32.16 -48.24
C ALA A 22 -40.12 33.19 -49.35
N PRO A 23 -39.87 34.48 -49.04
CA PRO A 23 -38.54 35.04 -48.67
C PRO A 23 -38.60 35.94 -47.39
N ALA A 24 -37.55 36.48 -46.73
CA ALA A 24 -36.15 36.91 -46.99
C ALA A 24 -35.96 38.45 -47.13
N ASP A 25 -34.84 38.96 -46.56
CA ASP A 25 -34.24 40.33 -46.65
C ASP A 25 -35.03 41.55 -46.06
N SER A 26 -34.44 42.70 -45.67
CA SER A 26 -33.10 43.04 -45.09
C SER A 26 -33.05 44.46 -44.45
N GLU A 27 -32.05 44.72 -43.59
CA GLU A 27 -31.42 46.00 -43.10
C GLU A 27 -32.15 47.38 -42.98
N SER A 28 -32.16 47.95 -41.76
CA SER A 28 -31.83 49.38 -41.38
C SER A 28 -32.04 49.54 -39.85
N VAL A 29 -31.21 50.14 -38.98
CA VAL A 29 -30.34 51.35 -38.93
C VAL A 29 -31.06 52.56 -38.28
N ALA A 30 -30.47 53.09 -37.19
CA ALA A 30 -30.87 54.27 -36.39
C ALA A 30 -32.21 54.15 -35.60
N SER A 31 -32.45 54.81 -34.46
CA SER A 31 -31.57 55.52 -33.50
C SER A 31 -32.35 55.82 -32.20
N GLU A 32 -31.74 55.67 -31.02
CA GLU A 32 -32.17 56.34 -29.79
C GLU A 32 -30.97 56.99 -29.12
N ASP A 33 -30.91 58.32 -29.21
CA ASP A 33 -29.76 59.15 -28.85
C ASP A 33 -30.02 60.02 -27.60
N GLU A 34 -28.93 60.56 -27.06
CA GLU A 34 -28.86 61.82 -26.28
C GLU A 34 -30.00 62.17 -25.29
N ALA A 35 -29.95 61.62 -24.07
CA ALA A 35 -30.75 62.12 -22.94
C ALA A 35 -29.96 62.53 -21.68
N PHE A 36 -28.61 62.40 -21.66
CA PHE A 36 -27.82 62.60 -20.43
C PHE A 36 -26.46 63.32 -20.57
N ALA A 37 -26.15 63.90 -21.74
CA ALA A 37 -24.81 64.40 -22.06
C ALA A 37 -24.61 65.94 -22.03
N LEU A 38 -25.56 66.72 -21.47
CA LEU A 38 -25.57 68.18 -21.63
C LEU A 38 -25.80 68.99 -20.34
N LYS A 39 -25.06 68.64 -19.28
CA LYS A 39 -24.73 69.52 -18.13
C LYS A 39 -23.29 69.25 -17.66
N SER A 40 -22.59 70.30 -17.25
CA SER A 40 -21.22 70.28 -16.68
C SER A 40 -20.02 70.09 -17.64
N ARG A 41 -19.99 70.81 -18.77
CA ARG A 41 -18.73 71.23 -19.43
C ARG A 41 -18.52 72.75 -19.36
N LYS A 42 -18.35 73.30 -18.14
CA LYS A 42 -17.83 74.68 -17.95
C LYS A 42 -17.12 74.88 -16.60
N ALA A 43 -16.06 74.11 -16.38
CA ALA A 43 -14.98 74.44 -15.45
C ALA A 43 -13.67 74.05 -16.13
N ALA A 44 -12.69 74.95 -16.15
CA ALA A 44 -11.38 74.75 -16.76
C ALA A 44 -10.35 75.58 -15.98
N LYS A 45 -9.15 75.02 -15.78
CA LYS A 45 -8.11 75.49 -14.84
C LYS A 45 -8.52 75.35 -13.36
N ASP A 46 -7.68 74.87 -12.44
CA ASP A 46 -6.26 74.46 -12.50
C ASP A 46 -6.06 73.12 -11.77
N ASN A 47 -5.17 72.25 -12.27
CA ASN A 47 -4.20 71.52 -11.44
C ASN A 47 -3.13 70.83 -12.33
N SER A 48 -2.00 71.49 -12.54
CA SER A 48 -0.76 70.83 -12.96
C SER A 48 0.05 70.55 -11.70
N ASP A 49 0.03 69.29 -11.22
CA ASP A 49 1.03 68.64 -10.34
C ASP A 49 0.41 67.40 -9.65
N LEU A 50 0.02 66.41 -10.47
CA LEU A 50 -0.27 65.04 -10.04
C LEU A 50 0.36 64.10 -11.09
N PRO A 51 1.22 63.13 -10.71
CA PRO A 51 1.77 62.17 -11.67
C PRO A 51 0.67 61.26 -12.21
N ASP A 52 0.84 60.78 -13.43
CA ASP A 52 -0.16 59.93 -14.08
C ASP A 52 -0.29 58.59 -13.34
N ILE A 53 -1.50 58.04 -13.26
CA ILE A 53 -1.74 56.73 -12.62
C ILE A 53 -1.01 55.62 -13.37
N VAL A 54 -0.74 55.82 -14.67
CA VAL A 54 0.08 54.91 -15.49
C VAL A 54 1.54 54.90 -15.01
N ASP A 55 2.14 56.06 -14.73
CA ASP A 55 3.52 56.15 -14.23
C ASP A 55 3.66 55.54 -12.83
N LEU A 56 2.66 55.74 -11.96
CA LEU A 56 2.68 55.17 -10.61
C LEU A 56 2.61 53.63 -10.64
N VAL A 57 1.93 53.03 -11.62
CA VAL A 57 1.87 51.58 -11.81
C VAL A 57 3.17 51.05 -12.43
N LEU A 58 3.75 51.76 -13.41
CA LEU A 58 5.02 51.37 -14.05
C LEU A 58 6.24 51.52 -13.12
N ALA A 59 6.16 52.39 -12.10
CA ALA A 59 7.21 52.57 -11.09
C ALA A 59 7.16 51.55 -9.93
N MET A 60 6.20 50.62 -9.91
CA MET A 60 6.04 49.61 -8.83
C MET A 60 6.51 48.19 -9.19
N ASP A 61 7.05 47.97 -10.40
CA ASP A 61 7.66 46.71 -10.83
C ASP A 61 9.17 46.60 -10.46
N GLU A 62 9.67 47.46 -9.57
CA GLU A 62 10.99 47.31 -8.93
C GLU A 62 11.00 46.06 -8.03
N GLU A 63 11.70 45.02 -8.50
CA GLU A 63 12.10 43.78 -7.81
C GLU A 63 11.40 43.47 -6.47
N SER A 64 10.16 42.97 -6.51
CA SER A 64 9.69 42.09 -5.44
C SER A 64 10.56 40.82 -5.44
N PRO A 65 11.44 40.60 -4.45
CA PRO A 65 12.41 39.51 -4.53
C PRO A 65 11.66 38.17 -4.48
N SER A 66 11.83 37.36 -5.53
CA SER A 66 11.30 35.99 -5.56
C SER A 66 11.75 35.28 -4.29
N PRO A 67 10.83 34.74 -3.46
CA PRO A 67 11.14 34.35 -2.10
C PRO A 67 12.27 33.32 -2.09
N SER A 68 13.42 33.73 -1.54
CA SER A 68 14.68 33.00 -1.65
C SER A 68 14.50 31.55 -1.21
N PRO A 69 14.97 30.56 -2.00
CA PRO A 69 14.76 29.15 -1.68
C PRO A 69 15.33 28.86 -0.28
N PRO A 70 14.52 28.28 0.64
CA PRO A 70 14.79 28.37 2.06
C PRO A 70 16.11 27.71 2.41
N THR A 71 16.96 28.48 3.09
CA THR A 71 18.39 28.21 3.23
C THR A 71 18.65 26.83 3.85
N SER A 72 19.70 26.16 3.39
CA SER A 72 19.94 24.74 3.67
C SER A 72 20.10 24.35 5.15
N GLY A 73 20.31 25.33 6.04
CA GLY A 73 20.39 25.21 7.50
C GLY A 73 19.19 25.73 8.29
N ASP A 74 18.08 26.10 7.65
CA ASP A 74 16.81 26.42 8.34
C ASP A 74 16.30 25.15 9.09
N PRO A 75 16.00 25.22 10.41
CA PRO A 75 15.45 24.09 11.15
C PRO A 75 14.11 23.60 10.60
N LEU A 76 13.30 24.46 9.96
CA LEU A 76 12.06 24.06 9.27
C LEU A 76 12.36 23.26 8.00
N VAL A 77 13.45 23.56 7.29
CA VAL A 77 13.89 22.78 6.12
C VAL A 77 14.37 21.38 6.52
N GLU A 78 15.17 21.24 7.59
CA GLU A 78 15.56 19.88 8.05
C GLU A 78 14.37 19.14 8.69
N THR A 79 13.44 19.85 9.34
CA THR A 79 12.18 19.27 9.82
C THR A 79 11.32 18.77 8.66
N ALA A 80 11.16 19.55 7.58
CA ALA A 80 10.47 19.13 6.36
C ALA A 80 11.17 17.95 5.67
N ARG A 81 12.50 17.94 5.59
CA ARG A 81 13.29 16.78 5.12
C ARG A 81 13.02 15.54 5.98
N ASN A 82 12.94 15.69 7.30
CA ASN A 82 12.65 14.60 8.23
C ASN A 82 11.23 14.06 8.09
N TYR A 83 10.21 14.92 7.94
CA TYR A 83 8.86 14.46 7.60
C TYR A 83 8.80 13.79 6.20
N ALA A 84 9.51 14.31 5.21
CA ALA A 84 9.59 13.71 3.87
C ALA A 84 10.31 12.34 3.87
N ARG A 85 11.29 12.13 4.76
CA ARG A 85 11.89 10.82 5.05
C ARG A 85 10.87 9.91 5.77
N ALA A 86 10.26 10.38 6.86
CA ALA A 86 9.33 9.62 7.69
C ALA A 86 8.05 9.18 6.94
N ALA A 87 7.63 9.91 5.90
CA ALA A 87 6.49 9.58 5.05
C ALA A 87 6.58 8.20 4.36
N ARG A 88 7.75 7.54 4.37
CA ARG A 88 7.92 6.18 3.83
C ARG A 88 8.82 5.33 4.73
N SER A 89 8.35 4.14 5.09
CA SER A 89 9.15 3.19 5.88
C SER A 89 10.51 2.92 5.25
N GLU A 90 11.56 2.82 6.08
CA GLU A 90 12.94 2.63 5.60
C GLU A 90 13.10 1.45 4.64
N ALA A 91 12.36 0.36 4.88
CA ALA A 91 12.38 -0.81 4.00
C ALA A 91 11.94 -0.46 2.56
N THR A 92 11.04 0.51 2.40
CA THR A 92 10.62 1.05 1.10
C THR A 92 11.72 1.94 0.51
N GLN A 93 12.34 2.81 1.30
CA GLN A 93 13.43 3.68 0.87
C GLN A 93 14.65 2.86 0.40
N ARG A 94 15.12 1.92 1.24
CA ARG A 94 16.23 0.99 0.96
C ARG A 94 15.96 0.15 -0.30
N ALA A 95 14.72 -0.24 -0.54
CA ALA A 95 14.32 -0.97 -1.74
C ALA A 95 14.34 -0.10 -3.01
N TYR A 96 13.81 1.13 -2.97
CA TYR A 96 13.85 2.05 -4.11
C TYR A 96 15.27 2.52 -4.44
N ALA A 97 16.12 2.75 -3.43
CA ALA A 97 17.53 3.04 -3.63
C ALA A 97 18.28 1.86 -4.30
N ALA A 98 17.85 0.61 -4.09
CA ALA A 98 18.38 -0.55 -4.79
C ALA A 98 17.87 -0.66 -6.24
N ASP A 99 16.59 -0.33 -6.48
CA ASP A 99 16.02 -0.30 -7.83
C ASP A 99 16.70 0.76 -8.72
N TRP A 100 16.93 1.96 -8.18
CA TRP A 100 17.66 3.03 -8.86
C TRP A 100 19.10 2.63 -9.18
N ARG A 101 19.83 2.07 -8.20
CA ARG A 101 21.20 1.56 -8.44
C ARG A 101 21.23 0.48 -9.52
N HIS A 102 20.22 -0.39 -9.59
CA HIS A 102 20.12 -1.41 -10.64
C HIS A 102 19.82 -0.78 -12.01
N PHE A 103 18.93 0.22 -12.09
CA PHE A 103 18.62 0.94 -13.33
C PHE A 103 19.84 1.71 -13.85
N ALA A 104 20.43 2.59 -13.04
CA ALA A 104 21.62 3.36 -13.41
C ALA A 104 22.88 2.48 -13.64
N SER A 105 22.88 1.22 -13.17
CA SER A 105 23.89 0.21 -13.52
C SER A 105 23.59 -0.46 -14.88
N TRP A 106 22.32 -0.66 -15.23
CA TRP A 106 21.90 -1.16 -16.54
C TRP A 106 22.12 -0.11 -17.64
N CYS A 107 21.66 1.13 -17.43
CA CYS A 107 21.83 2.25 -18.39
C CYS A 107 23.29 2.38 -18.85
N ARG A 108 24.24 2.44 -17.89
CA ARG A 108 25.69 2.50 -18.16
C ARG A 108 26.25 1.30 -18.94
N ARG A 109 25.68 0.10 -18.82
CA ARG A 109 26.09 -1.07 -19.63
C ARG A 109 25.44 -1.12 -21.01
N SER A 110 24.35 -0.39 -21.21
CA SER A 110 23.55 -0.41 -22.44
C SER A 110 23.65 0.89 -23.24
N GLY A 111 24.59 1.79 -22.91
CA GLY A 111 24.83 3.04 -23.63
C GLY A 111 23.81 4.16 -23.36
N TYR A 112 22.88 3.98 -22.42
CA TYR A 112 21.85 4.98 -22.11
C TYR A 112 22.27 5.87 -20.93
N SER A 113 21.85 7.14 -20.96
CA SER A 113 21.84 7.97 -19.75
C SER A 113 20.66 7.59 -18.84
N PRO A 114 20.82 7.56 -17.50
CA PRO A 114 19.70 7.40 -16.57
C PRO A 114 18.93 8.72 -16.28
N LEU A 115 19.43 9.87 -16.77
CA LEU A 115 18.86 11.21 -16.60
C LEU A 115 18.97 11.99 -17.93
N PRO A 116 17.97 12.80 -18.33
CA PRO A 116 16.65 12.99 -17.69
C PRO A 116 15.74 11.75 -17.81
N ALA A 117 14.51 11.85 -17.31
CA ALA A 117 13.50 10.80 -17.37
C ALA A 117 12.99 10.53 -18.79
N ASP A 118 13.60 9.59 -19.51
CA ASP A 118 13.07 9.07 -20.78
C ASP A 118 12.21 7.80 -20.55
N PRO A 119 10.88 7.84 -20.82
CA PRO A 119 10.02 6.66 -20.77
C PRO A 119 10.48 5.50 -21.68
N ARG A 120 11.15 5.79 -22.81
CA ARG A 120 11.69 4.79 -23.74
C ARG A 120 12.79 3.97 -23.09
N VAL A 121 13.75 4.64 -22.44
CA VAL A 121 14.84 3.99 -21.68
C VAL A 121 14.27 3.17 -20.52
N VAL A 122 13.21 3.63 -19.86
CA VAL A 122 12.52 2.85 -18.82
C VAL A 122 11.77 1.64 -19.39
N GLY A 123 11.10 1.77 -20.54
CA GLY A 123 10.47 0.64 -21.26
C GLY A 123 11.47 -0.44 -21.69
N LEU A 124 12.61 -0.02 -22.24
CA LEU A 124 13.73 -0.90 -22.60
C LEU A 124 14.32 -1.59 -21.36
N TYR A 125 14.51 -0.87 -20.25
CA TYR A 125 14.96 -1.43 -18.97
C TYR A 125 14.00 -2.50 -18.41
N LEU A 126 12.69 -2.22 -18.45
CA LEU A 126 11.66 -3.15 -17.99
C LEU A 126 11.62 -4.41 -18.86
N SER A 127 11.79 -4.25 -20.18
CA SER A 127 11.90 -5.35 -21.15
C SER A 127 13.14 -6.19 -20.91
N ALA A 128 14.30 -5.56 -20.69
CA ALA A 128 15.55 -6.24 -20.36
C ALA A 128 15.45 -7.01 -19.03
N CYS A 129 14.79 -6.45 -18.02
CA CYS A 129 14.51 -7.16 -16.77
C CYS A 129 13.50 -8.30 -16.94
N ALA A 130 12.52 -8.19 -17.86
CA ALA A 130 11.62 -9.29 -18.18
C ALA A 130 12.34 -10.41 -18.95
N SER A 131 13.36 -10.10 -19.75
CA SER A 131 14.15 -11.09 -20.49
C SER A 131 15.29 -11.71 -19.66
N SER A 132 15.67 -11.16 -18.51
CA SER A 132 16.80 -11.66 -17.71
C SER A 132 16.54 -13.02 -17.06
N ASN A 133 17.62 -13.75 -16.77
CA ASN A 133 17.60 -15.00 -15.99
C ASN A 133 18.46 -14.83 -14.71
N PRO A 134 17.91 -15.01 -13.49
CA PRO A 134 16.51 -15.25 -13.17
C PRO A 134 15.61 -14.04 -13.46
N ARG A 135 14.39 -14.31 -13.93
CA ARG A 135 13.37 -13.30 -14.24
C ARG A 135 12.71 -12.78 -12.95
N PRO A 136 12.69 -11.46 -12.67
CA PRO A 136 11.90 -10.89 -11.57
C PRO A 136 10.39 -11.10 -11.77
N THR A 137 9.62 -11.21 -10.69
CA THR A 137 8.15 -11.23 -10.79
C THR A 137 7.63 -9.91 -11.34
N VAL A 138 6.45 -9.93 -11.99
CA VAL A 138 5.75 -8.70 -12.43
C VAL A 138 5.61 -7.69 -11.29
N SER A 139 5.23 -8.14 -10.09
CA SER A 139 5.17 -7.30 -8.88
C SER A 139 6.52 -6.71 -8.46
N THR A 140 7.64 -7.37 -8.76
CA THR A 140 9.00 -6.82 -8.55
C THR A 140 9.32 -5.74 -9.59
N LEU A 141 8.85 -5.88 -10.83
CA LEU A 141 8.99 -4.86 -11.87
C LEU A 141 8.11 -3.64 -11.56
N GLU A 142 6.86 -3.83 -11.12
CA GLU A 142 5.95 -2.74 -10.72
C GLU A 142 6.50 -1.94 -9.54
N ARG A 143 7.14 -2.63 -8.59
CA ARG A 143 7.89 -2.03 -7.48
C ARG A 143 9.10 -1.25 -7.98
N ARG A 144 9.89 -1.80 -8.93
CA ARG A 144 11.03 -1.12 -9.56
C ARG A 144 10.59 0.16 -10.29
N LEU A 145 9.58 0.10 -11.15
CA LEU A 145 9.01 1.30 -11.82
C LEU A 145 8.64 2.37 -10.79
N SER A 146 8.00 1.99 -9.69
CA SER A 146 7.63 2.93 -8.63
C SER A 146 8.83 3.50 -7.87
N GLY A 147 9.91 2.73 -7.72
CA GLY A 147 11.19 3.22 -7.22
C GLY A 147 11.89 4.19 -8.18
N LEU A 148 11.80 3.96 -9.49
CA LEU A 148 12.30 4.90 -10.50
C LEU A 148 11.49 6.19 -10.50
N SER A 149 10.16 6.12 -10.55
CA SER A 149 9.27 7.31 -10.46
C SER A 149 9.64 8.18 -9.25
N GLN A 150 9.80 7.56 -8.08
CA GLN A 150 10.23 8.30 -6.88
C GLN A 150 11.63 8.89 -7.01
N SER A 151 12.57 8.16 -7.62
CA SER A 151 13.96 8.59 -7.78
C SER A 151 14.09 9.78 -8.73
N TYR A 152 13.27 9.85 -9.77
CA TYR A 152 13.16 11.04 -10.62
C TYR A 152 12.56 12.22 -9.83
N SER A 153 11.44 12.03 -9.13
CA SER A 153 10.82 13.10 -8.34
C SER A 153 11.68 13.64 -7.20
N GLN A 154 12.59 12.81 -6.64
CA GLN A 154 13.61 13.25 -5.67
C GLN A 154 14.77 14.05 -6.29
N ARG A 155 14.81 14.20 -7.62
CA ARG A 155 15.81 14.94 -8.40
C ARG A 155 15.21 16.15 -9.14
N GLY A 156 13.96 16.51 -8.86
CA GLY A 156 13.21 17.54 -9.59
C GLY A 156 12.59 17.07 -10.91
N ASP A 157 12.78 15.81 -11.28
CA ASP A 157 12.41 15.24 -12.58
C ASP A 157 11.09 14.43 -12.50
N ARG A 158 10.39 14.23 -13.63
CA ARG A 158 9.07 13.58 -13.69
C ARG A 158 8.99 12.57 -14.82
N LEU A 159 9.16 11.29 -14.46
CA LEU A 159 8.79 10.17 -15.31
C LEU A 159 7.27 10.01 -15.36
N ASP A 160 6.64 10.32 -16.50
CA ASP A 160 5.26 9.88 -16.72
C ASP A 160 5.21 8.36 -16.81
N ARG A 161 4.24 7.78 -16.10
CA ARG A 161 3.99 6.33 -16.02
C ARG A 161 2.85 5.89 -16.94
N LYS A 162 2.14 6.83 -17.58
CA LYS A 162 1.06 6.57 -18.54
C LYS A 162 1.57 6.44 -19.98
N ASP A 163 2.72 7.04 -20.29
CA ASP A 163 3.43 6.93 -21.56
C ASP A 163 3.40 5.50 -22.16
N PRO A 164 3.07 5.34 -23.47
CA PRO A 164 2.96 4.04 -24.14
C PRO A 164 4.19 3.13 -24.00
N HIS A 165 5.41 3.69 -24.06
CA HIS A 165 6.65 2.93 -23.98
C HIS A 165 6.82 2.24 -22.61
N ILE A 166 6.12 2.70 -21.57
CA ILE A 166 6.02 2.04 -20.27
C ILE A 166 4.76 1.17 -20.19
N THR A 167 3.58 1.70 -20.57
CA THR A 167 2.30 1.03 -20.32
C THR A 167 2.06 -0.18 -21.22
N GLU A 168 2.38 -0.11 -22.51
CA GLU A 168 2.25 -1.24 -23.44
C GLU A 168 3.25 -2.34 -23.13
N VAL A 169 4.50 -1.97 -22.83
CA VAL A 169 5.54 -2.89 -22.34
C VAL A 169 5.07 -3.59 -21.07
N PHE A 170 4.48 -2.87 -20.10
CA PHE A 170 3.92 -3.49 -18.90
C PHE A 170 2.72 -4.39 -19.20
N ALA A 171 1.86 -4.03 -20.15
CA ALA A 171 0.75 -4.88 -20.58
C ALA A 171 1.24 -6.19 -21.21
N GLY A 172 2.25 -6.12 -22.07
CA GLY A 172 2.92 -7.30 -22.66
C GLY A 172 3.58 -8.19 -21.60
N ILE A 173 4.34 -7.59 -20.67
CA ILE A 173 4.96 -8.31 -19.55
C ILE A 173 3.89 -8.96 -18.65
N ARG A 174 2.81 -8.26 -18.33
CA ARG A 174 1.67 -8.80 -17.56
C ARG A 174 0.98 -9.96 -18.32
N ARG A 175 0.74 -9.82 -19.62
CA ARG A 175 0.09 -10.86 -20.45
C ARG A 175 0.95 -12.12 -20.60
N ARG A 176 2.28 -11.97 -20.77
CA ARG A 176 3.20 -13.10 -21.04
C ARG A 176 3.80 -13.72 -19.77
N HIS A 177 3.96 -12.95 -18.69
CA HIS A 177 4.67 -13.37 -17.47
C HIS A 177 3.90 -13.09 -16.17
N GLY A 178 2.70 -12.52 -16.25
CA GLY A 178 1.77 -12.49 -15.12
C GLY A 178 1.43 -13.91 -14.66
N ARG A 179 1.49 -14.11 -13.35
CA ARG A 179 1.02 -15.32 -12.66
C ARG A 179 0.27 -14.88 -11.41
N PRO A 180 -0.76 -15.61 -10.96
CA PRO A 180 -1.36 -15.39 -9.65
C PRO A 180 -0.27 -15.30 -8.56
N PRO A 181 -0.33 -14.34 -7.63
CA PRO A 181 0.69 -14.20 -6.60
C PRO A 181 0.81 -15.49 -5.79
N VAL A 182 2.02 -16.08 -5.72
CA VAL A 182 2.27 -17.34 -4.99
C VAL A 182 2.01 -17.09 -3.50
N GLN A 183 0.83 -17.53 -3.07
CA GLN A 183 0.27 -17.28 -1.77
C GLN A 183 0.72 -18.37 -0.78
N LYS A 184 1.49 -17.97 0.23
CA LYS A 184 2.08 -18.86 1.25
C LYS A 184 1.01 -19.67 1.99
N GLU A 185 1.35 -20.87 2.43
CA GLU A 185 0.43 -21.72 3.18
C GLU A 185 0.10 -21.06 4.53
N ALA A 186 -1.15 -21.22 4.97
CA ALA A 186 -1.66 -20.68 6.22
C ALA A 186 -1.42 -21.72 7.32
N LEU A 187 -0.78 -21.32 8.42
CA LEU A 187 -0.61 -22.18 9.58
C LEU A 187 -1.89 -22.14 10.42
N LEU A 188 -2.49 -23.28 10.69
CA LEU A 188 -3.70 -23.40 11.48
C LEU A 188 -3.38 -23.41 12.98
N ALA A 189 -4.40 -23.35 13.84
CA ALA A 189 -4.18 -23.42 15.29
C ALA A 189 -3.47 -24.73 15.71
N GLU A 190 -3.87 -25.86 15.11
CA GLU A 190 -3.21 -27.16 15.24
C GLU A 190 -1.73 -27.13 14.82
N ASP A 191 -1.40 -26.56 13.65
CA ASP A 191 -0.01 -26.41 13.20
C ASP A 191 0.84 -25.62 14.22
N ILE A 192 0.28 -24.54 14.78
CA ILE A 192 0.98 -23.71 15.79
C ILE A 192 1.18 -24.49 17.09
N LEU A 193 0.22 -25.33 17.51
CA LEU A 193 0.41 -26.22 18.65
C LEU A 193 1.57 -27.19 18.41
N THR A 194 1.61 -27.89 17.26
CA THR A 194 2.72 -28.78 16.91
C THR A 194 4.07 -28.04 16.84
N MET A 195 4.08 -26.83 16.26
CA MET A 195 5.27 -25.97 16.17
C MET A 195 5.81 -25.46 17.51
N ILE A 196 5.00 -25.39 18.57
CA ILE A 196 5.48 -25.04 19.92
C ILE A 196 5.83 -26.27 20.77
N GLU A 197 5.68 -27.48 20.27
CA GLU A 197 6.15 -28.70 20.95
C GLU A 197 7.66 -28.92 20.70
N THR A 198 8.14 -28.54 19.51
CA THR A 198 9.54 -28.67 19.10
C THR A 198 10.47 -27.58 19.63
N LEU A 199 9.91 -26.53 20.25
CA LEU A 199 10.68 -25.46 20.88
C LEU A 199 11.19 -25.87 22.26
N SER A 200 12.49 -25.67 22.47
CA SER A 200 13.19 -25.83 23.74
C SER A 200 12.59 -24.98 24.88
N ASN A 201 12.87 -25.37 26.12
CA ASN A 201 12.44 -24.65 27.33
C ASN A 201 13.53 -23.67 27.84
N ASP A 202 14.48 -23.29 26.99
CA ASP A 202 15.49 -22.26 27.27
C ASP A 202 14.96 -20.85 26.91
N LEU A 203 15.74 -19.80 27.21
CA LEU A 203 15.35 -18.42 26.88
C LEU A 203 15.11 -18.19 25.38
N ARG A 204 15.79 -18.92 24.48
CA ARG A 204 15.55 -18.83 23.03
C ARG A 204 14.20 -19.44 22.66
N GLY A 205 13.90 -20.63 23.15
CA GLY A 205 12.64 -21.32 22.90
C GLY A 205 11.43 -20.65 23.57
N LEU A 206 11.59 -20.07 24.77
CA LEU A 206 10.56 -19.24 25.42
C LEU A 206 10.22 -17.99 24.60
N ARG A 207 11.23 -17.25 24.13
CA ARG A 207 11.02 -16.11 23.22
C ARG A 207 10.35 -16.56 21.92
N ASP A 208 10.87 -17.61 21.30
CA ASP A 208 10.39 -18.12 20.02
C ASP A 208 8.94 -18.64 20.14
N ARG A 209 8.54 -19.21 21.30
CA ARG A 209 7.16 -19.62 21.64
C ARG A 209 6.23 -18.43 21.74
N ALA A 210 6.63 -17.38 22.47
CA ALA A 210 5.88 -16.13 22.55
C ALA A 210 5.71 -15.46 21.17
N ILE A 211 6.75 -15.47 20.33
CA ILE A 211 6.70 -14.96 18.95
C ILE A 211 5.67 -15.71 18.10
N LEU A 212 5.64 -17.05 18.14
CA LEU A 212 4.69 -17.84 17.36
C LEU A 212 3.25 -17.61 17.82
N LEU A 213 3.00 -17.68 19.14
CA LEU A 213 1.66 -17.54 19.70
C LEU A 213 1.07 -16.13 19.53
N VAL A 214 1.81 -15.08 19.89
CA VAL A 214 1.37 -13.69 19.72
C VAL A 214 1.28 -13.33 18.24
N GLY A 215 2.25 -13.80 17.42
CA GLY A 215 2.26 -13.56 15.98
C GLY A 215 1.08 -14.20 15.23
N PHE A 216 0.64 -15.38 15.67
CA PHE A 216 -0.58 -16.03 15.18
C PHE A 216 -1.84 -15.33 15.70
N ALA A 217 -2.02 -15.23 17.02
CA ALA A 217 -3.25 -14.73 17.64
C ALA A 217 -3.58 -13.27 17.28
N GLY A 218 -2.58 -12.41 17.08
CA GLY A 218 -2.75 -11.04 16.59
C GLY A 218 -2.74 -10.89 15.06
N GLY A 219 -2.53 -11.98 14.31
CA GLY A 219 -2.42 -11.92 12.84
C GLY A 219 -1.28 -11.00 12.36
N LEU A 220 -0.18 -10.96 13.11
CA LEU A 220 0.85 -9.94 12.99
C LEU A 220 1.82 -10.23 11.84
N ARG A 221 2.29 -9.18 11.19
CA ARG A 221 3.38 -9.24 10.21
C ARG A 221 4.71 -9.34 10.95
N ARG A 222 5.68 -10.05 10.38
CA ARG A 222 7.05 -10.19 10.93
C ARG A 222 7.75 -8.89 11.38
N SER A 223 7.40 -7.75 10.79
CA SER A 223 7.91 -6.42 11.17
C SER A 223 7.12 -5.80 12.34
N GLU A 224 5.79 -5.99 12.37
CA GLU A 224 4.93 -5.56 13.49
C GLU A 224 5.38 -6.29 14.76
N ILE A 225 5.64 -7.61 14.69
CA ILE A 225 6.11 -8.42 15.85
C ILE A 225 7.41 -7.87 16.45
N VAL A 226 8.45 -7.67 15.65
CA VAL A 226 9.76 -7.22 16.20
C VAL A 226 9.76 -5.75 16.62
N GLY A 227 8.92 -4.93 16.00
CA GLY A 227 8.73 -3.53 16.34
C GLY A 227 7.79 -3.28 17.51
N LEU A 228 7.49 -4.30 18.33
CA LEU A 228 6.81 -4.13 19.62
C LEU A 228 7.80 -3.76 20.73
N ASP A 229 7.38 -2.84 21.59
CA ASP A 229 8.03 -2.48 22.85
C ASP A 229 7.14 -2.87 24.05
N THR A 230 7.68 -2.77 25.27
CA THR A 230 6.94 -3.02 26.52
C THR A 230 6.00 -1.91 26.95
N GLY A 231 5.94 -0.80 26.22
CA GLY A 231 5.05 0.33 26.46
C GLY A 231 5.19 1.39 25.36
N PRO A 232 4.32 2.43 25.34
CA PRO A 232 4.36 3.48 24.34
C PRO A 232 5.66 4.29 24.38
N ASP A 233 6.13 4.72 23.21
CA ASP A 233 7.22 5.68 22.98
C ASP A 233 8.56 5.37 23.69
N GLN A 234 8.83 4.10 24.00
CA GLN A 234 10.04 3.65 24.69
C GLN A 234 11.30 3.60 23.81
N THR A 235 11.16 3.64 22.47
CA THR A 235 12.27 3.67 21.50
C THR A 235 11.89 4.40 20.21
N GLU A 236 12.88 4.98 19.51
CA GLU A 236 12.68 5.64 18.21
C GLU A 236 12.33 4.67 17.06
N ASP A 237 12.81 3.42 17.12
CA ASP A 237 12.55 2.39 16.09
C ASP A 237 11.32 1.52 16.39
N GLY A 238 10.61 1.81 17.48
CA GLY A 238 9.34 1.20 17.85
C GLY A 238 8.24 1.47 16.83
N SER A 239 7.44 0.45 16.55
CA SER A 239 6.26 0.53 15.68
C SER A 239 4.97 0.08 16.37
N GLY A 240 5.00 -0.05 17.70
CA GLY A 240 3.90 -0.52 18.52
C GLY A 240 4.35 -0.97 19.89
N TRP A 241 3.39 -1.30 20.75
CA TRP A 241 3.63 -1.80 22.10
C TRP A 241 2.56 -2.83 22.51
N VAL A 242 2.74 -3.43 23.69
CA VAL A 242 1.77 -4.36 24.28
C VAL A 242 1.39 -3.95 25.70
N GLU A 243 0.09 -3.99 25.99
CA GLU A 243 -0.49 -3.82 27.32
C GLU A 243 -1.13 -5.14 27.74
N ILE A 244 -0.87 -5.58 28.98
CA ILE A 244 -1.28 -6.91 29.45
C ILE A 244 -2.30 -6.78 30.58
N PHE A 245 -3.44 -7.43 30.41
CA PHE A 245 -4.59 -7.39 31.31
C PHE A 245 -4.96 -8.79 31.81
N ASP A 246 -5.84 -8.88 32.81
CA ASP A 246 -6.27 -10.17 33.35
C ASP A 246 -7.04 -11.03 32.34
N LYS A 247 -7.70 -10.43 31.35
CA LYS A 247 -8.49 -11.15 30.33
C LYS A 247 -7.74 -11.38 29.00
N GLY A 248 -6.61 -10.71 28.77
CA GLY A 248 -5.96 -10.68 27.46
C GLY A 248 -4.75 -9.75 27.39
N ALA A 249 -4.32 -9.42 26.17
CA ALA A 249 -3.38 -8.35 25.90
C ALA A 249 -3.91 -7.47 24.75
N LEU A 250 -3.68 -6.16 24.83
CA LEU A 250 -3.91 -5.21 23.75
C LEU A 250 -2.58 -4.92 23.08
N ILE A 251 -2.55 -4.95 21.75
CA ILE A 251 -1.35 -4.63 20.96
C ILE A 251 -1.67 -3.45 20.03
N THR A 252 -1.02 -2.32 20.28
CA THR A 252 -1.19 -1.09 19.51
C THR A 252 -0.08 -0.99 18.47
N LEU A 253 -0.42 -0.73 17.21
CA LEU A 253 0.47 -0.89 16.05
C LEU A 253 0.40 0.28 15.09
N ARG A 254 1.57 0.79 14.67
CA ARG A 254 1.72 1.83 13.65
C ARG A 254 1.65 1.21 12.25
N GLY A 255 0.43 1.14 11.71
CA GLY A 255 0.16 0.67 10.36
C GLY A 255 0.62 1.66 9.28
N LYS A 256 0.44 1.26 8.00
CA LYS A 256 0.69 2.15 6.84
C LYS A 256 -0.31 3.32 6.72
N THR A 257 -1.42 3.25 7.45
CA THR A 257 -2.60 4.11 7.32
C THR A 257 -3.00 4.72 8.66
N GLY A 258 -2.04 4.89 9.58
CA GLY A 258 -2.27 5.29 10.97
C GLY A 258 -2.16 4.12 11.96
N TRP A 259 -2.50 4.41 13.21
CA TRP A 259 -2.51 3.43 14.30
C TRP A 259 -3.66 2.45 14.19
N ARG A 260 -3.49 1.24 14.75
CA ARG A 260 -4.53 0.22 14.91
C ARG A 260 -4.29 -0.60 16.16
N GLU A 261 -5.37 -1.03 16.80
CA GLU A 261 -5.34 -1.96 17.94
C GLU A 261 -5.62 -3.39 17.49
N VAL A 262 -5.09 -4.35 18.25
CA VAL A 262 -5.23 -5.79 18.05
C VAL A 262 -5.46 -6.43 19.42
N GLU A 263 -6.63 -7.01 19.61
CA GLU A 263 -7.03 -7.64 20.87
C GLU A 263 -6.62 -9.12 20.87
N ILE A 264 -5.89 -9.58 21.89
CA ILE A 264 -5.48 -10.99 22.04
C ILE A 264 -6.05 -11.54 23.35
N GLY A 265 -7.03 -12.44 23.23
CA GLY A 265 -7.55 -13.18 24.37
C GLY A 265 -6.54 -14.19 24.95
N ARG A 266 -6.78 -14.63 26.19
CA ARG A 266 -6.08 -15.79 26.75
C ARG A 266 -6.40 -17.07 25.98
N GLY A 267 -5.42 -17.97 25.89
CA GLY A 267 -5.63 -19.33 25.39
C GLY A 267 -6.25 -20.23 26.47
N SER A 268 -6.85 -21.34 26.05
CA SER A 268 -7.54 -22.30 26.94
C SER A 268 -6.60 -23.18 27.79
N ALA A 269 -5.30 -23.16 27.53
CA ALA A 269 -4.28 -23.83 28.34
C ALA A 269 -2.99 -22.99 28.39
N ASP A 270 -2.31 -22.96 29.53
CA ASP A 270 -1.16 -22.06 29.75
C ASP A 270 -0.03 -22.25 28.73
N ARG A 271 0.24 -23.51 28.36
CA ARG A 271 1.27 -23.91 27.38
C ARG A 271 1.06 -23.30 25.98
N SER A 272 -0.18 -23.01 25.61
CA SER A 272 -0.59 -22.41 24.33
C SER A 272 -1.16 -21.00 24.48
N CYS A 273 -1.21 -20.46 25.70
CA CYS A 273 -1.73 -19.13 25.97
C CYS A 273 -0.74 -18.06 25.49
N PRO A 274 -1.09 -17.20 24.51
CA PRO A 274 -0.19 -16.15 24.03
C PRO A 274 0.18 -15.16 25.14
N VAL A 275 -0.75 -14.88 26.07
CA VAL A 275 -0.57 -13.95 27.19
C VAL A 275 0.41 -14.49 28.23
N GLU A 276 0.31 -15.76 28.64
CA GLU A 276 1.28 -16.33 29.60
C GLU A 276 2.62 -16.68 28.96
N ALA A 277 2.66 -17.07 27.68
CA ALA A 277 3.93 -17.17 26.95
C ALA A 277 4.67 -15.82 26.89
N LEU A 278 3.93 -14.73 26.65
CA LEU A 278 4.45 -13.37 26.65
C LEU A 278 4.93 -12.94 28.05
N LYS A 279 4.10 -13.10 29.09
CA LYS A 279 4.47 -12.78 30.49
C LYS A 279 5.68 -13.60 30.95
N THR A 280 5.77 -14.87 30.56
CA THR A 280 6.91 -15.75 30.87
C THR A 280 8.18 -15.28 30.18
N TRP A 281 8.11 -14.91 28.90
CA TRP A 281 9.24 -14.32 28.18
C TRP A 281 9.71 -13.00 28.81
N MET A 282 8.79 -12.07 29.12
CA MET A 282 9.14 -10.80 29.76
C MET A 282 9.79 -11.00 31.14
N ARG A 283 9.21 -11.88 31.97
CA ARG A 283 9.74 -12.19 33.31
C ARG A 283 11.12 -12.83 33.27
N LEU A 284 11.29 -13.91 32.50
CA LEU A 284 12.55 -14.69 32.48
C LEU A 284 13.63 -14.03 31.63
N GLY A 285 13.25 -13.28 30.59
CA GLY A 285 14.15 -12.43 29.81
C GLY A 285 14.53 -11.11 30.51
N ARG A 286 13.90 -10.78 31.65
CA ARG A 286 14.07 -9.53 32.42
C ARG A 286 13.78 -8.25 31.59
N ILE A 287 12.72 -8.29 30.81
CA ILE A 287 12.33 -7.23 29.87
C ILE A 287 11.21 -6.38 30.48
N ALA A 288 11.58 -5.20 30.98
CA ALA A 288 10.68 -4.23 31.63
C ALA A 288 10.54 -2.88 30.90
N HIS A 289 11.50 -2.51 30.05
CA HIS A 289 11.49 -1.27 29.27
C HIS A 289 12.22 -1.45 27.93
N GLY A 290 11.67 -0.92 26.83
CA GLY A 290 12.24 -0.96 25.48
C GLY A 290 11.77 -2.16 24.64
N PRO A 291 12.59 -2.67 23.69
CA PRO A 291 12.15 -3.68 22.73
C PRO A 291 11.64 -4.96 23.37
N LEU A 292 10.46 -5.42 22.96
CA LEU A 292 9.81 -6.60 23.54
C LEU A 292 10.50 -7.90 23.13
N PHE A 293 10.91 -8.01 21.87
CA PHE A 293 11.63 -9.18 21.34
C PHE A 293 13.06 -8.80 21.01
N ARG A 294 14.00 -9.41 21.74
CA ARG A 294 15.43 -9.08 21.70
C ARG A 294 16.30 -10.21 21.16
N ARG A 295 17.52 -9.86 20.80
CA ARG A 295 18.59 -10.82 20.52
C ARG A 295 19.03 -11.55 21.80
N ILE A 296 19.62 -12.74 21.60
CA ILE A 296 20.19 -13.55 22.68
C ILE A 296 21.59 -13.98 22.21
N ARG A 297 22.60 -13.68 23.02
CA ARG A 297 24.01 -14.04 22.82
C ARG A 297 24.37 -15.24 23.69
N GLY A 298 25.17 -16.17 23.15
CA GLY A 298 25.45 -17.44 23.82
C GLY A 298 24.16 -18.23 24.10
N GLN A 299 24.05 -18.85 25.27
CA GLN A 299 22.83 -19.58 25.66
C GLN A 299 21.83 -18.70 26.43
N SER A 300 22.29 -17.70 27.21
CA SER A 300 21.44 -17.04 28.23
C SER A 300 21.44 -15.51 28.24
N ALA A 301 22.37 -14.84 27.54
CA ALA A 301 22.47 -13.37 27.63
C ALA A 301 21.48 -12.70 26.68
N VAL A 302 20.38 -12.16 27.22
CA VAL A 302 19.46 -11.29 26.48
C VAL A 302 20.15 -9.95 26.23
N GLU A 303 20.29 -9.56 24.96
CA GLU A 303 20.82 -8.24 24.60
C GLU A 303 19.74 -7.17 24.72
N GLU A 304 20.11 -5.90 24.80
CA GLU A 304 19.17 -4.78 24.64
C GLU A 304 18.65 -4.66 23.20
N SER A 305 19.42 -5.17 22.21
CA SER A 305 19.16 -4.92 20.79
C SER A 305 17.91 -5.64 20.26
N ARG A 306 17.07 -4.88 19.53
CA ARG A 306 15.83 -5.36 18.89
C ARG A 306 16.11 -6.53 17.95
N LEU A 307 15.21 -7.52 17.97
CA LEU A 307 15.32 -8.70 17.12
C LEU A 307 15.08 -8.36 15.64
N ASN A 308 15.90 -8.92 14.75
CA ASN A 308 15.77 -8.64 13.32
C ASN A 308 14.57 -9.36 12.67
N ASP A 309 13.85 -8.70 11.77
CA ASP A 309 12.63 -9.22 11.11
C ASP A 309 12.83 -10.52 10.27
N ARG A 310 14.09 -10.88 9.96
CA ARG A 310 14.49 -12.14 9.33
C ARG A 310 14.60 -13.30 10.33
N HIS A 311 14.58 -13.05 11.64
CA HIS A 311 14.46 -14.11 12.65
C HIS A 311 13.10 -14.80 12.54
N ILE A 312 12.01 -14.03 12.57
CA ILE A 312 10.63 -14.54 12.49
C ILE A 312 10.44 -15.47 11.28
N ALA A 313 10.97 -15.07 10.11
CA ALA A 313 10.86 -15.87 8.89
C ALA A 313 11.69 -17.17 8.92
N ARG A 314 12.78 -17.22 9.69
CA ARG A 314 13.59 -18.44 9.91
C ARG A 314 13.01 -19.32 11.00
N LEU A 315 12.52 -18.74 12.09
CA LEU A 315 11.80 -19.43 13.16
C LEU A 315 10.58 -20.17 12.61
N VAL A 316 9.69 -19.50 11.87
CA VAL A 316 8.49 -20.14 11.30
C VAL A 316 8.86 -21.28 10.36
N LYS A 317 9.94 -21.14 9.57
CA LYS A 317 10.46 -22.24 8.72
C LYS A 317 10.97 -23.41 9.56
N ARG A 318 11.86 -23.14 10.51
CA ARG A 318 12.50 -24.15 11.38
C ARG A 318 11.45 -24.94 12.14
N ALA A 319 10.62 -24.25 12.94
CA ALA A 319 9.61 -24.91 13.75
C ALA A 319 8.57 -25.69 12.92
N ALA A 320 8.19 -25.22 11.73
CA ALA A 320 7.29 -25.98 10.82
C ALA A 320 7.99 -27.19 10.18
N PHE A 321 9.30 -27.13 9.95
CA PHE A 321 10.09 -28.27 9.48
C PHE A 321 10.21 -29.33 10.59
N ASP A 322 10.66 -28.89 11.77
CA ASP A 322 10.84 -29.71 12.98
C ASP A 322 9.54 -30.42 13.39
N ALA A 323 8.40 -29.70 13.30
CA ALA A 323 7.07 -30.21 13.61
C ALA A 323 6.48 -31.15 12.55
N GLY A 324 7.26 -31.58 11.55
CA GLY A 324 6.80 -32.51 10.51
C GLY A 324 5.74 -31.94 9.55
N LEU A 325 5.43 -30.64 9.60
CA LEU A 325 4.33 -30.07 8.82
C LEU A 325 4.58 -30.24 7.32
N ARG A 326 3.58 -30.75 6.61
CA ARG A 326 3.64 -31.15 5.20
C ARG A 326 4.75 -32.17 4.87
N ALA A 327 4.92 -33.19 5.71
CA ALA A 327 5.82 -34.32 5.46
C ALA A 327 5.49 -35.13 4.18
N ASP A 328 4.31 -34.91 3.57
CA ASP A 328 3.92 -35.41 2.25
C ASP A 328 4.75 -34.83 1.09
N LEU A 329 5.52 -33.77 1.33
CA LEU A 329 6.27 -33.04 0.29
C LEU A 329 7.79 -33.04 0.51
N PRO A 330 8.59 -32.95 -0.58
CA PRO A 330 10.04 -32.77 -0.46
C PRO A 330 10.41 -31.52 0.35
N GLU A 331 11.50 -31.60 1.11
CA GLU A 331 12.02 -30.50 1.95
C GLU A 331 12.12 -29.16 1.18
N LYS A 332 12.69 -29.20 -0.04
CA LYS A 332 12.84 -28.04 -0.93
C LYS A 332 11.50 -27.42 -1.39
N GLU A 333 10.37 -28.03 -1.08
CA GLU A 333 9.01 -27.53 -1.33
C GLU A 333 8.31 -27.10 -0.04
N ARG A 334 8.45 -27.87 1.05
CA ARG A 334 8.10 -27.44 2.43
C ARG A 334 8.71 -26.06 2.76
N GLU A 335 10.00 -25.90 2.44
CA GLU A 335 10.78 -24.65 2.46
C GLU A 335 10.12 -23.46 1.71
N LYS A 336 9.30 -23.73 0.69
CA LYS A 336 8.66 -22.71 -0.16
C LYS A 336 7.23 -22.41 0.29
N LEU A 337 6.58 -23.28 1.05
CA LEU A 337 5.20 -23.09 1.53
C LEU A 337 5.14 -22.11 2.71
N PHE A 338 6.01 -22.30 3.70
CA PHE A 338 5.99 -21.53 4.94
C PHE A 338 6.83 -20.24 4.89
N SER A 339 6.42 -19.24 5.68
CA SER A 339 7.19 -17.99 5.91
C SER A 339 6.59 -17.18 7.07
N GLY A 340 7.23 -16.06 7.45
CA GLY A 340 6.65 -15.09 8.40
C GLY A 340 5.34 -14.39 7.96
N HIS A 341 4.72 -14.77 6.83
CA HIS A 341 3.34 -14.41 6.48
C HIS A 341 2.32 -15.51 6.82
N SER A 342 2.77 -16.73 7.10
CA SER A 342 1.92 -17.90 7.34
C SER A 342 1.15 -17.82 8.65
N LEU A 343 1.72 -17.19 9.69
CA LEU A 343 1.03 -16.88 10.96
C LEU A 343 -0.22 -16.01 10.71
N ARG A 344 -0.03 -14.89 10.00
CA ARG A 344 -1.09 -13.94 9.63
C ARG A 344 -2.12 -14.54 8.69
N ALA A 345 -1.69 -15.38 7.74
CA ALA A 345 -2.62 -16.10 6.88
C ALA A 345 -3.46 -17.12 7.67
N GLY A 346 -2.86 -17.73 8.70
CA GLY A 346 -3.48 -18.67 9.63
C GLY A 346 -4.75 -18.16 10.31
N LEU A 347 -4.61 -17.12 11.13
CA LEU A 347 -5.75 -16.51 11.85
C LEU A 347 -6.85 -16.07 10.87
N ALA A 348 -6.45 -15.48 9.74
CA ALA A 348 -7.35 -15.03 8.68
C ALA A 348 -8.08 -16.15 7.91
N SER A 349 -7.60 -17.40 8.03
CA SER A 349 -8.25 -18.61 7.50
C SER A 349 -9.05 -19.38 8.56
N SER A 350 -8.63 -19.34 9.83
CA SER A 350 -9.18 -20.16 10.93
C SER A 350 -10.32 -19.49 11.69
N ALA A 351 -10.44 -18.16 11.62
CA ALA A 351 -11.51 -17.43 12.29
C ALA A 351 -12.85 -17.58 11.52
N GLU A 352 -13.82 -18.30 12.10
CA GLU A 352 -15.20 -18.36 11.62
C GLU A 352 -16.01 -17.06 11.82
N VAL A 353 -15.35 -15.99 12.26
CA VAL A 353 -15.91 -14.68 12.59
C VAL A 353 -16.36 -13.91 11.32
N ASP A 354 -17.22 -12.91 11.48
CA ASP A 354 -17.62 -11.98 10.42
C ASP A 354 -16.39 -11.29 9.76
N GLU A 355 -16.50 -11.04 8.46
CA GLU A 355 -15.43 -10.44 7.64
C GLU A 355 -14.97 -9.06 8.16
N ARG A 356 -15.83 -8.31 8.86
CA ARG A 356 -15.54 -6.98 9.44
C ARG A 356 -14.58 -7.06 10.62
N PHE A 357 -14.77 -7.99 11.55
CA PHE A 357 -13.84 -8.16 12.67
C PHE A 357 -12.47 -8.64 12.19
N VAL A 358 -12.45 -9.55 11.21
CA VAL A 358 -11.20 -10.00 10.56
C VAL A 358 -10.51 -8.83 9.82
N GLN A 359 -11.26 -7.88 9.24
CA GLN A 359 -10.70 -6.64 8.69
C GLN A 359 -10.07 -5.73 9.77
N LYS A 360 -10.76 -5.49 10.91
CA LYS A 360 -10.23 -4.70 12.05
C LYS A 360 -8.93 -5.33 12.58
N GLN A 361 -9.00 -6.58 13.04
CA GLN A 361 -7.91 -7.32 13.68
C GLN A 361 -6.65 -7.40 12.79
N LEU A 362 -6.82 -7.48 11.47
CA LEU A 362 -5.70 -7.52 10.53
C LEU A 362 -5.24 -6.13 10.04
N GLY A 363 -6.05 -5.08 10.16
CA GLY A 363 -5.80 -3.80 9.51
C GLY A 363 -5.80 -3.93 7.98
N HIS A 364 -6.89 -4.47 7.43
CA HIS A 364 -7.14 -4.53 5.99
C HIS A 364 -8.03 -3.36 5.54
N THR A 365 -7.61 -2.64 4.50
CA THR A 365 -8.31 -1.44 4.01
C THR A 365 -9.46 -1.77 3.05
N SER A 366 -9.74 -3.04 2.77
CA SER A 366 -10.92 -3.49 2.04
C SER A 366 -11.23 -4.97 2.31
N ALA A 367 -12.49 -5.35 2.14
CA ALA A 367 -12.95 -6.74 2.22
C ALA A 367 -12.18 -7.65 1.25
N GLU A 368 -11.89 -7.17 0.03
CA GLU A 368 -11.15 -7.91 -0.99
C GLU A 368 -9.76 -8.38 -0.50
N MET A 369 -9.07 -7.58 0.34
CA MET A 369 -7.82 -8.01 0.98
C MET A 369 -8.00 -9.15 1.99
N THR A 370 -9.15 -9.23 2.66
CA THR A 370 -9.50 -10.32 3.59
C THR A 370 -9.91 -11.59 2.84
N ARG A 371 -10.71 -11.48 1.75
CA ARG A 371 -11.13 -12.64 0.93
C ARG A 371 -9.96 -13.42 0.36
N ARG A 372 -8.85 -12.75 0.03
CA ARG A 372 -7.59 -13.38 -0.40
C ARG A 372 -7.03 -14.40 0.60
N TYR A 373 -7.38 -14.30 1.90
CA TYR A 373 -6.95 -15.22 2.96
C TYR A 373 -7.98 -16.29 3.35
N GLN A 374 -9.28 -16.11 3.11
CA GLN A 374 -10.34 -17.05 3.52
C GLN A 374 -10.44 -18.30 2.62
N ARG A 375 -9.29 -18.91 2.26
CA ARG A 375 -9.17 -19.93 1.19
C ARG A 375 -9.94 -21.23 1.41
N ARG A 376 -10.22 -21.56 2.68
CA ARG A 376 -10.93 -22.78 3.13
C ARG A 376 -12.43 -22.56 3.45
N ARG A 377 -12.93 -21.31 3.50
CA ARG A 377 -14.39 -21.11 3.52
C ARG A 377 -14.96 -21.62 2.19
N ASP A 378 -16.01 -22.42 2.27
CA ASP A 378 -16.58 -23.16 1.15
C ASP A 378 -16.73 -22.31 -0.11
N ARG A 379 -15.92 -22.61 -1.14
CA ARG A 379 -15.96 -21.94 -2.44
C ARG A 379 -17.29 -22.12 -3.16
N PHE A 380 -18.11 -23.06 -2.69
CA PHE A 380 -19.41 -23.41 -3.24
C PHE A 380 -20.60 -23.05 -2.33
N ARG A 381 -20.37 -22.46 -1.13
CA ARG A 381 -21.46 -22.11 -0.18
C ARG A 381 -22.39 -21.02 -0.71
N VAL A 382 -21.81 -20.07 -1.45
CA VAL A 382 -22.53 -19.02 -2.18
C VAL A 382 -22.06 -19.09 -3.64
N ASN A 383 -22.34 -20.22 -4.29
CA ASN A 383 -22.07 -20.38 -5.71
C ASN A 383 -23.21 -19.74 -6.53
N LEU A 384 -22.87 -18.84 -7.45
CA LEU A 384 -23.84 -18.27 -8.39
C LEU A 384 -24.51 -19.35 -9.25
N THR A 385 -23.78 -20.40 -9.65
CA THR A 385 -24.35 -21.54 -10.39
C THR A 385 -25.54 -22.15 -9.63
N ARG A 386 -25.32 -22.48 -8.35
CA ARG A 386 -26.36 -23.07 -7.47
C ARG A 386 -27.49 -22.09 -7.13
N ALA A 387 -27.18 -20.79 -7.04
CA ALA A 387 -28.20 -19.74 -6.86
C ALA A 387 -29.02 -19.46 -8.14
N SER A 388 -28.49 -19.82 -9.31
CA SER A 388 -29.17 -19.78 -10.61
C SER A 388 -29.83 -21.11 -10.99
N GLY A 389 -29.81 -22.12 -10.11
CA GLY A 389 -30.45 -23.43 -10.35
C GLY A 389 -29.68 -24.38 -11.27
N LEU A 390 -28.37 -24.19 -11.40
CA LEU A 390 -27.42 -25.02 -12.18
C LEU A 390 -26.48 -25.82 -11.25
#